data_AF-A0A967FVZ2-F1
#
_entry.id   AF-A0A967FVZ2-F1
#
_cell.length_a   1.000
_cell.length_b   1.000
_cell.length_c   1.000
_cell.angle_alpha   90.00
_cell.angle_beta   90.00
_cell.angle_gamma   90.00
#
_symmetry.space_group_name_H-M   'P 1'
#
loop_
_entity.id
_entity.type
_entity.pdbx_description
1 polymer ?
#
loop_
_entity_poly.entity_id
_entity_poly.type
_entity_poly.pdbx_seq_one_letter_code
_entity_poly.pdbx_strand_id
1 'polypeptide(L)'
;MAMSAFARAGKALDDEAYVARASDVANFILQHMCEGHARLFRCSRQDSAAIKAFSEDYAFVIRGLLDLYACDFDIKWLKSSILLADSLREFF
;
A
#
# COMPACT_ATOMS: atom_id res chain seq x y z
N MET A 1 -7.24 -2.98 0.78
CA MET A 1 -7.83 -4.10 1.56
C MET A 1 -7.15 -5.45 1.30
N ALA A 2 -7.05 -5.95 0.05
CA ALA A 2 -6.47 -7.27 -0.24
C ALA A 2 -5.04 -7.47 0.30
N MET A 3 -4.17 -6.45 0.18
CA MET A 3 -2.81 -6.45 0.73
C MET A 3 -2.75 -6.78 2.23
N SER A 4 -3.55 -6.09 3.05
CA SER A 4 -3.64 -6.31 4.50
C SER A 4 -4.17 -7.71 4.82
N ALA A 5 -5.17 -8.19 4.07
CA ALA A 5 -5.70 -9.54 4.24
C ALA A 5 -4.64 -10.61 3.99
N PHE A 6 -3.87 -10.50 2.90
CA PHE A 6 -2.78 -11.41 2.59
C PHE A 6 -1.65 -11.36 3.63
N ALA A 7 -1.20 -10.17 4.05
CA ALA A 7 -0.16 -10.05 5.06
C ALA A 7 -0.58 -10.72 6.39
N ARG A 8 -1.80 -10.43 6.85
CA ARG A 8 -2.34 -11.02 8.08
C ARG A 8 -2.58 -12.52 7.96
N ALA A 9 -3.03 -13.01 6.79
CA ALA A 9 -3.19 -14.44 6.54
C ALA A 9 -1.84 -15.16 6.58
N GLY A 10 -0.82 -14.64 5.91
CA GLY A 10 0.53 -15.20 5.93
C GLY A 10 1.10 -15.30 7.35
N LYS A 11 0.92 -14.25 8.16
CA LYS A 11 1.33 -14.27 9.57
C LYS A 11 0.53 -15.25 10.43
N ALA A 12 -0.78 -15.38 10.20
CA ALA A 12 -1.65 -16.24 10.99
C ALA A 12 -1.51 -17.73 10.63
N LEU A 13 -1.18 -18.03 9.37
CA LEU A 13 -1.04 -19.37 8.83
C LEU A 13 0.41 -19.86 8.72
N ASP A 14 1.37 -19.00 9.08
CA ASP A 14 2.82 -19.23 8.91
C ASP A 14 3.19 -19.61 7.47
N ASP A 15 2.58 -18.92 6.50
CA ASP A 15 2.72 -19.18 5.07
C ASP A 15 3.27 -17.93 4.35
N GLU A 16 4.56 -18.02 4.01
CA GLU A 16 5.31 -16.97 3.32
C GLU A 16 4.74 -16.62 1.95
N ALA A 17 4.02 -17.54 1.28
CA ALA A 17 3.43 -17.28 -0.03
C ALA A 17 2.40 -16.15 0.04
N TYR A 18 1.63 -16.06 1.13
CA TYR A 18 0.70 -14.95 1.32
C TYR A 18 1.42 -13.63 1.60
N VAL A 19 2.53 -13.65 2.35
CA VAL A 19 3.35 -12.44 2.58
C VAL A 19 3.95 -11.96 1.26
N ALA A 20 4.45 -12.87 0.42
CA ALA A 20 4.95 -12.54 -0.91
C ALA A 20 3.86 -11.88 -1.78
N ARG A 21 2.63 -12.42 -1.77
CA ARG A 21 1.51 -11.82 -2.51
C ARG A 21 1.12 -10.45 -1.98
N ALA A 22 1.17 -10.23 -0.67
CA ALA A 22 0.96 -8.90 -0.11
C ALA A 22 2.03 -7.91 -0.60
N SER A 23 3.30 -8.35 -0.61
CA SER A 23 4.43 -7.56 -1.11
C SER A 23 4.30 -7.21 -2.60
N ASP A 24 3.84 -8.16 -3.43
CA ASP A 24 3.58 -7.91 -4.85
C ASP A 24 2.51 -6.83 -5.05
N VAL A 25 1.42 -6.92 -4.29
CA VAL A 25 0.34 -5.90 -4.33
C VAL A 25 0.86 -4.54 -3.87
N ALA A 26 1.66 -4.48 -2.81
CA ALA A 26 2.25 -3.24 -2.31
C ALA A 26 3.14 -2.59 -3.37
N ASN A 27 4.04 -3.38 -3.97
CA ASN A 27 4.95 -2.90 -5.02
C ASN A 27 4.17 -2.39 -6.23
N PHE A 28 3.14 -3.11 -6.66
CA PHE A 28 2.29 -2.67 -7.77
C PHE A 28 1.63 -1.31 -7.49
N ILE A 29 1.07 -1.12 -6.29
CA ILE A 29 0.44 0.15 -5.91
C ILE A 29 1.47 1.27 -5.89
N LEU A 30 2.62 1.06 -5.26
CA LEU A 30 3.67 2.08 -5.14
C LEU A 30 4.32 2.45 -6.48
N GLN A 31 4.39 1.50 -7.43
CA GLN A 31 5.01 1.72 -8.74
C GLN A 31 4.04 2.29 -9.78
N HIS A 32 2.78 1.85 -9.76
CA HIS A 32 1.83 2.13 -10.85
C HIS A 32 0.61 2.96 -10.44
N MET A 33 0.39 3.15 -9.14
CA MET A 33 -0.75 3.91 -8.62
C MET A 33 -0.32 5.07 -7.70
N CYS A 34 0.98 5.36 -7.66
CA CYS A 34 1.53 6.46 -6.88
C CYS A 34 2.39 7.38 -7.76
N GLU A 35 1.97 8.62 -7.93
CA GLU A 35 2.70 9.66 -8.66
C GLU A 35 3.70 10.35 -7.73
N GLY A 36 4.95 10.44 -8.17
CA GLY A 36 6.04 11.08 -7.41
C GLY A 36 6.24 10.49 -6.02
N HIS A 37 5.82 9.23 -5.82
CA HIS A 37 5.76 8.54 -4.53
C HIS A 37 4.80 9.12 -3.47
N ALA A 38 4.09 10.22 -3.74
CA ALA A 38 3.26 10.92 -2.74
C ALA A 38 1.77 10.97 -3.09
N ARG A 39 1.40 10.93 -4.37
CA ARG A 39 0.00 11.11 -4.78
C ARG A 39 -0.60 9.81 -5.28
N LEU A 40 -1.56 9.25 -4.53
CA LEU A 40 -2.25 8.03 -4.94
C LEU A 40 -3.35 8.31 -5.97
N PHE A 41 -3.51 7.34 -6.87
CA PHE A 41 -4.66 7.22 -7.76
C PHE A 41 -5.56 6.08 -7.29
N ARG A 42 -6.87 6.22 -7.49
CA ARG A 42 -7.87 5.21 -7.11
C ARG A 42 -7.78 3.95 -7.98
N CYS A 43 -7.28 4.07 -9.20
CA CYS A 43 -7.12 2.94 -10.11
C CYS A 43 -5.87 3.10 -10.96
N SER A 44 -5.25 1.97 -11.33
CA SER A 44 -4.21 1.93 -12.35
C SER A 44 -4.89 2.07 -13.72
N ARG A 45 -4.81 3.26 -14.31
CA ARG A 45 -5.21 3.54 -15.69
C ARG A 45 -4.07 4.26 -16.39
N GLN A 46 -3.82 3.89 -17.65
CA GLN A 46 -2.75 4.49 -18.48
C GLN A 46 -3.16 5.83 -19.12
N ASP A 47 -4.41 6.27 -18.94
CA ASP A 47 -4.94 7.45 -19.62
C ASP A 47 -4.98 8.68 -18.70
N SER A 48 -5.03 9.86 -19.32
CA SER A 48 -5.00 11.20 -18.70
C SER A 48 -6.15 11.51 -17.72
N ALA A 49 -7.08 10.57 -17.50
CA ALA A 49 -8.27 10.69 -16.66
C ALA A 49 -8.16 9.90 -15.33
N ALA A 50 -6.95 9.61 -14.85
CA ALA A 50 -6.75 8.89 -13.61
C ALA A 50 -7.35 9.65 -12.41
N ILE A 51 -8.34 9.03 -11.75
CA ILE A 51 -9.04 9.60 -10.60
C ILE A 51 -8.09 9.59 -9.40
N LYS A 52 -7.90 10.75 -8.76
CA LYS A 52 -7.12 10.87 -7.52
C LYS A 52 -7.78 10.07 -6.39
N ALA A 53 -6.96 9.44 -5.57
CA ALA A 53 -7.40 8.66 -4.42
C ALA A 53 -8.10 9.52 -3.35
N PHE A 54 -9.04 8.92 -2.62
CA PHE A 54 -9.71 9.52 -1.48
C PHE A 54 -8.97 9.18 -0.18
N SER A 55 -9.28 9.87 0.93
CA SER A 55 -8.66 9.62 2.24
C SER A 55 -8.72 8.15 2.67
N GLU A 56 -9.80 7.45 2.34
CA GLU A 56 -9.99 6.01 2.61
C GLU A 56 -8.98 5.14 1.84
N ASP A 57 -8.69 5.45 0.57
CA ASP A 57 -7.73 4.71 -0.23
C ASP A 57 -6.33 4.80 0.39
N TYR A 58 -5.93 6.01 0.82
CA TYR A 58 -4.69 6.22 1.57
C TYR A 58 -4.68 5.40 2.87
N ALA A 59 -5.73 5.48 3.68
CA ALA A 59 -5.81 4.74 4.94
C ALA A 59 -5.65 3.22 4.74
N PHE A 60 -6.29 2.66 3.70
CA PHE A 60 -6.17 1.23 3.40
C PHE A 60 -4.78 0.82 2.89
N VAL A 61 -4.11 1.66 2.10
CA VAL A 61 -2.75 1.38 1.63
C VAL A 61 -1.77 1.49 2.80
N ILE A 62 -1.84 2.57 3.59
CA ILE A 62 -1.00 2.77 4.79
C ILE A 62 -1.15 1.57 5.73
N ARG A 63 -2.38 1.13 6.00
CA ARG A 63 -2.62 -0.02 6.87
C ARG A 63 -1.97 -1.29 6.36
N GLY A 64 -2.12 -1.61 5.07
CA GLY A 64 -1.51 -2.83 4.54
C GLY A 64 0.02 -2.78 4.51
N LEU A 65 0.63 -1.60 4.35
CA LEU A 65 2.09 -1.43 4.42
C LEU A 65 2.60 -1.66 5.86
N LEU A 66 1.86 -1.17 6.87
CA LEU A 66 2.18 -1.45 8.27
C LEU A 66 2.01 -2.93 8.61
N ASP A 67 0.98 -3.58 8.08
CA ASP A 67 0.79 -5.02 8.27
C ASP A 67 1.92 -5.82 7.60
N LEU A 68 2.39 -5.42 6.42
CA LEU A 68 3.57 -6.02 5.76
C LEU A 68 4.84 -5.86 6.59
N TYR A 69 5.12 -4.64 7.07
CA TYR A 69 6.24 -4.38 7.97
C TYR A 69 6.19 -5.27 9.22
N ALA A 70 5.00 -5.51 9.77
CA ALA A 70 4.83 -6.40 10.91
C ALA A 70 5.00 -7.90 10.59
N CYS A 71 5.13 -8.26 9.31
CA CYS A 71 5.38 -9.63 8.86
C CYS A 71 6.85 -9.86 8.51
N ASP A 72 7.48 -8.95 7.74
CA ASP A 72 8.84 -9.14 7.21
C ASP A 72 9.90 -8.16 7.74
N PHE A 73 9.47 -7.13 8.49
CA PHE A 73 10.31 -6.03 8.99
C PHE A 73 11.11 -5.27 7.93
N ASP A 74 10.72 -5.32 6.66
CA ASP A 74 11.37 -4.53 5.63
C ASP A 74 11.01 -3.05 5.81
N ILE A 75 12.02 -2.25 6.14
CA ILE A 75 11.90 -0.83 6.46
C ILE A 75 11.28 -0.01 5.32
N LYS A 76 11.34 -0.49 4.07
CA LYS A 76 10.75 0.22 2.92
C LYS A 76 9.23 0.38 3.07
N TRP A 77 8.54 -0.57 3.70
CA TRP A 77 7.10 -0.51 3.93
C TRP A 77 6.76 0.58 4.93
N LEU A 78 7.52 0.65 6.04
CA LEU A 78 7.36 1.69 7.05
C LEU A 78 7.60 3.08 6.45
N LYS A 79 8.70 3.26 5.70
CA LYS A 79 9.01 4.53 5.02
C LYS A 79 7.90 4.96 4.05
N SER A 80 7.40 4.04 3.25
CA SER A 80 6.30 4.31 2.30
C SER A 80 5.01 4.67 3.03
N SER A 81 4.72 4.01 4.16
CA SER A 81 3.52 4.30 4.97
C SER A 81 3.55 5.71 5.57
N ILE A 82 4.72 6.18 6.00
CA ILE A 82 4.90 7.54 6.55
C ILE A 82 4.66 8.57 5.44
N LEU A 83 5.28 8.38 4.28
CA LEU A 83 5.16 9.31 3.16
C LEU A 83 3.70 9.44 2.69
N LEU A 84 2.98 8.31 2.60
CA LEU A 84 1.55 8.34 2.28
C LEU A 84 0.70 8.95 3.38
N ALA A 85 1.08 8.80 4.66
CA ALA A 85 0.39 9.45 5.77
C ALA A 85 0.57 10.98 5.76
N ASP A 86 1.76 11.47 5.39
CA ASP A 86 1.99 12.90 5.21
C ASP A 86 1.17 13.44 4.03
N SER A 87 1.10 12.69 2.94
CA SER A 87 0.27 13.04 1.77
C SER A 87 -1.23 13.04 2.09
N LEU A 88 -1.69 12.11 2.93
CA LEU A 88 -3.07 12.09 3.44
C LEU A 88 -3.40 13.38 4.20
N ARG A 89 -2.50 13.83 5.09
CA ARG A 89 -2.65 15.08 5.86
C ARG A 89 -2.60 16.33 4.99
N GLU A 90 -1.87 16.29 3.88
CA GLU A 90 -1.75 17.42 2.97
C GLU A 90 -3.04 17.62 2.14
N PHE A 91 -3.70 16.53 1.75
CA PHE A 91 -4.83 16.58 0.83
C PHE A 91 -6.22 16.50 1.48
N PHE A 92 -6.32 16.12 2.76
CA PHE A 92 -7.58 15.91 3.49
C PHE A 92 -7.48 16.39 4.94
#